data_AF-E9H0C0-F1
#
_entry.id   AF-E9H0C0-F1
#
_cell.length_a   1.000
_cell.length_b   1.000
_cell.length_c   1.000
_cell.angle_alpha   90.00
_cell.angle_beta   90.00
_cell.angle_gamma   90.00
#
_symmetry.space_group_name_H-M   'P 1'
#
loop_
_entity.id
_entity.type
_entity.pdbx_description
1 polymer ?
#
loop_
_entity_poly.entity_id
_entity_poly.type
_entity_poly.pdbx_seq_one_letter_code
_entity_poly.pdbx_strand_id
1 'polypeptide(L)'
;MTQQFASAAESLKKHLPEEDRKEVFRILYGRELEELDLPVAAAVPLNLELKGYSFTAETENLRPARRVRVGLIQNSIVLPTTDPVSAQRDALLAKIGQIIGVAHQSGVNIVCMQEAWSKS
;
A
#
# COMPACT_ATOMS: atom_id res chain seq x y z
N MET A 1 25.19 -8.75 -14.23
CA MET A 1 23.95 -7.95 -14.22
C MET A 1 23.56 -7.74 -12.77
N THR A 2 23.69 -6.53 -12.24
CA THR A 2 23.34 -6.20 -10.86
C THR A 2 21.82 -6.35 -10.69
N GLN A 3 21.37 -7.25 -9.81
CA GLN A 3 19.95 -7.30 -9.45
C GLN A 3 19.57 -5.96 -8.83
N GLN A 4 18.62 -5.28 -9.45
CA GLN A 4 18.07 -4.05 -8.92
C GLN A 4 17.31 -4.35 -7.62
N PHE A 5 17.63 -3.62 -6.56
CA PHE A 5 16.98 -3.76 -5.27
C PHE A 5 15.51 -3.28 -5.37
N ALA A 6 14.56 -4.19 -5.19
CA ALA A 6 13.13 -3.87 -5.24
C ALA A 6 12.62 -3.40 -3.87
N SER A 7 12.72 -4.25 -2.85
CA SER A 7 12.35 -3.90 -1.47
C SER A 7 13.18 -4.67 -0.45
N ALA A 8 13.28 -4.14 0.77
CA ALA A 8 13.99 -4.80 1.87
C ALA A 8 13.34 -6.15 2.22
N ALA A 9 12.01 -6.17 2.33
CA ALA A 9 11.27 -7.39 2.66
C ALA A 9 11.45 -8.50 1.61
N GLU A 10 11.36 -8.19 0.32
CA GLU A 10 11.55 -9.19 -0.74
C GLU A 10 13.00 -9.67 -0.83
N SER A 11 13.96 -8.77 -0.64
CA SER A 11 15.38 -9.15 -0.62
C SER A 11 15.67 -10.10 0.53
N LEU A 12 15.15 -9.82 1.74
CA LEU A 12 15.31 -10.70 2.89
C LEU A 12 14.60 -12.05 2.67
N LYS A 13 13.39 -12.05 2.09
CA LYS A 13 12.65 -13.28 1.74
C LYS A 13 13.43 -14.18 0.76
N LYS A 14 14.13 -13.57 -0.20
CA LYS A 14 14.86 -14.29 -1.25
C LYS A 14 16.19 -14.89 -0.80
N HIS A 15 16.91 -14.20 0.09
CA HIS A 15 18.30 -14.55 0.40
C HIS A 15 18.50 -15.20 1.77
N LEU A 16 17.53 -15.15 2.68
CA LEU A 16 17.66 -15.78 4.00
C LEU A 16 16.93 -17.13 4.06
N PRO A 17 17.52 -18.13 4.74
CA PRO A 17 16.81 -19.35 5.16
C PRO A 17 15.56 -19.01 5.98
N GLU A 18 14.58 -19.93 6.01
CA GLU A 18 13.29 -19.66 6.64
C GLU A 18 13.39 -19.36 8.15
N GLU A 19 14.25 -20.06 8.88
CA GLU A 19 14.43 -19.84 10.33
C GLU A 19 15.02 -18.46 10.62
N ASP A 20 16.13 -18.13 9.97
CA ASP A 20 16.78 -16.81 10.08
C ASP A 20 15.85 -15.69 9.62
N ARG A 21 15.10 -15.92 8.55
CA ARG A 21 14.12 -14.96 8.03
C ARG A 21 13.04 -14.65 9.05
N LYS A 22 12.47 -15.66 9.72
CA LYS A 22 11.45 -15.45 10.76
C LYS A 22 11.99 -14.61 11.90
N GLU A 23 13.20 -14.90 12.38
CA GLU A 23 13.84 -14.14 13.44
C GLU A 23 14.18 -12.71 13.03
N VAL A 24 14.71 -12.50 11.81
CA VAL A 24 15.00 -11.16 11.29
C VAL A 24 13.72 -10.34 11.12
N PHE A 25 12.64 -10.95 10.59
CA PHE A 25 11.36 -10.25 10.48
C PHE A 25 10.78 -9.93 11.87
N ARG A 26 10.91 -10.85 12.84
CA ARG A 26 10.49 -10.65 14.22
C ARG A 26 11.19 -9.45 14.86
N ILE A 27 12.48 -9.28 14.61
CA ILE A 27 13.28 -8.18 15.15
C ILE A 27 12.99 -6.85 14.44
N LEU A 28 12.93 -6.84 13.11
CA LEU A 28 12.80 -5.61 12.31
C LEU A 28 11.36 -5.08 12.24
N TYR A 29 10.39 -5.97 12.07
CA TYR A 29 8.99 -5.60 11.79
C TYR A 29 8.05 -5.97 12.95
N GLY A 30 8.53 -6.74 13.94
CA GLY A 30 7.69 -7.29 15.00
C GLY A 30 6.97 -8.55 14.55
N ARG A 31 5.71 -8.73 14.95
CA ARG A 31 4.95 -9.94 14.59
C ARG A 31 4.70 -10.02 13.08
N GLU A 32 4.68 -11.25 12.56
CA GLU A 32 4.19 -11.50 11.21
C GLU A 32 2.69 -11.15 11.13
N LEU A 33 2.29 -10.48 10.06
CA LEU A 33 0.92 -10.01 9.85
C LEU A 33 0.21 -10.89 8.84
N GLU A 34 -1.07 -11.15 9.07
CA GLU A 34 -1.90 -11.85 8.10
C GLU A 34 -2.12 -10.98 6.86
N GLU A 35 -1.88 -11.55 5.68
CA GLU A 35 -2.18 -10.88 4.41
C GLU A 35 -3.69 -10.91 4.15
N LEU A 36 -4.21 -9.78 3.66
CA LEU A 36 -5.63 -9.66 3.30
C LEU A 36 -5.86 -10.20 1.89
N ASP A 37 -6.97 -10.90 1.70
CA ASP A 37 -7.47 -11.21 0.35
C ASP A 37 -8.02 -9.92 -0.29
N LEU A 38 -7.37 -9.49 -1.37
CA LEU A 38 -7.62 -8.22 -2.04
C LEU A 38 -7.94 -8.44 -3.53
N PRO A 39 -8.76 -7.58 -4.16
CA PRO A 39 -9.11 -7.68 -5.57
C PRO A 39 -7.96 -7.22 -6.48
N VAL A 40 -6.90 -8.02 -6.60
CA VAL A 40 -5.68 -7.70 -7.38
C VAL A 40 -5.98 -7.37 -8.84
N ALA A 41 -7.02 -7.99 -9.42
CA ALA A 41 -7.45 -7.73 -10.80
C ALA A 41 -7.80 -6.25 -11.07
N ALA A 42 -8.26 -5.51 -10.06
CA ALA A 42 -8.57 -4.08 -10.17
C ALA A 42 -7.31 -3.19 -10.23
N ALA A 43 -6.17 -3.69 -9.72
CA ALA A 43 -4.91 -2.95 -9.65
C ALA A 43 -4.05 -3.12 -10.93
N VAL A 44 -4.19 -4.25 -11.65
CA VAL A 44 -3.40 -4.57 -12.84
C VAL A 44 -3.49 -3.50 -13.94
N PRO A 45 -4.69 -3.00 -14.33
CA PRO A 45 -4.79 -1.98 -15.39
C PRO A 45 -4.12 -0.65 -15.03
N LEU A 46 -3.96 -0.38 -13.74
CA LEU A 46 -3.38 0.85 -13.20
C LEU A 46 -1.88 0.72 -12.93
N ASN A 47 -1.29 -0.46 -13.15
CA ASN A 47 0.07 -0.79 -12.76
C ASN A 47 0.36 -0.40 -11.29
N LEU A 48 -0.59 -0.72 -10.41
CA LEU A 48 -0.54 -0.39 -8.99
C LEU A 48 -0.08 -1.60 -8.17
N GLU A 49 0.89 -1.39 -7.29
CA GLU A 49 1.22 -2.38 -6.25
C GLU A 49 0.14 -2.34 -5.16
N LEU A 50 -0.61 -3.44 -5.01
CA LEU A 50 -1.66 -3.58 -4.01
C LEU A 50 -1.27 -4.64 -2.97
N LYS A 51 -1.02 -4.20 -1.74
CA LYS A 51 -0.71 -5.05 -0.58
C LYS A 51 -1.65 -4.72 0.59
N GLY A 52 -2.02 -5.72 1.38
CA GLY A 52 -2.90 -5.53 2.53
C GLY A 52 -2.53 -6.45 3.68
N TYR A 53 -2.54 -5.90 4.89
CA TYR A 53 -2.15 -6.59 6.11
C TYR A 53 -3.17 -6.34 7.23
N SER A 54 -3.37 -7.32 8.09
CA SER A 54 -4.29 -7.27 9.21
C SER A 54 -3.55 -7.08 10.53
N PHE A 55 -4.00 -6.09 11.31
CA PHE A 55 -3.64 -5.97 12.72
C PHE A 55 -4.82 -6.40 13.57
N THR A 56 -4.62 -7.47 14.34
CA THR A 56 -5.63 -7.99 15.27
C THR A 56 -5.35 -7.56 16.70
N ALA A 57 -6.42 -7.52 17.49
CA ALA A 57 -6.41 -7.34 18.94
C ALA A 57 -7.21 -8.48 19.59
N GLU A 58 -6.98 -8.73 20.87
CA GLU A 58 -7.73 -9.73 21.62
C GLU A 58 -9.21 -9.34 21.77
N THR A 59 -10.08 -10.35 21.86
CA THR A 59 -11.52 -10.12 22.05
C THR A 59 -11.78 -9.58 23.45
N GLU A 60 -12.43 -8.44 23.53
CA GLU A 60 -12.88 -7.88 24.79
C GLU A 60 -14.27 -8.40 25.19
N ASN A 61 -14.51 -8.58 26.49
CA ASN A 61 -15.80 -9.09 27.00
C ASN A 61 -16.94 -8.07 26.87
N LEU A 62 -16.63 -6.77 26.97
CA LEU A 62 -17.64 -5.70 27.06
C LEU A 62 -17.79 -4.91 25.76
N ARG A 63 -16.75 -4.84 24.93
CA ARG A 63 -16.75 -4.01 23.72
C ARG A 63 -16.65 -4.89 22.48
N PRO A 64 -17.52 -4.68 21.48
CA PRO A 64 -17.39 -5.37 20.21
C PRO A 64 -16.15 -4.89 19.45
N ALA A 65 -15.60 -5.76 18.60
CA ALA A 65 -14.44 -5.42 17.78
C ALA A 65 -14.74 -4.25 16.84
N ARG A 66 -13.91 -3.21 16.90
CA ARG A 66 -13.99 -2.05 16.00
C ARG A 66 -12.99 -2.19 14.86
N ARG A 67 -13.36 -2.96 13.84
CA ARG A 67 -12.52 -3.19 12.66
C ARG A 67 -12.66 -2.01 11.68
N VAL A 68 -11.52 -1.47 11.25
CA VAL A 68 -11.43 -0.39 10.26
C VAL A 68 -10.33 -0.75 9.27
N ARG A 69 -10.60 -0.56 7.97
CA ARG A 69 -9.60 -0.67 6.91
C ARG A 69 -9.13 0.72 6.50
N VAL A 70 -7.82 0.93 6.53
CA VAL A 70 -7.17 2.18 6.12
C VAL A 70 -6.39 1.91 4.84
N GLY A 71 -6.55 2.75 3.83
CA GLY A 71 -5.80 2.71 2.57
C GLY A 71 -4.79 3.84 2.52
N LEU A 72 -3.52 3.49 2.27
CA LEU A 72 -2.44 4.46 2.10
C LEU A 72 -2.07 4.52 0.62
N ILE A 73 -2.12 5.71 0.04
CA ILE A 73 -1.86 5.92 -1.39
C ILE A 73 -0.54 6.68 -1.55
N GLN A 74 0.41 6.03 -2.22
CA GLN A 74 1.65 6.63 -2.69
C GLN A 74 1.64 6.63 -4.23
N ASN A 75 2.06 7.74 -4.83
CA ASN A 75 2.03 7.90 -6.28
C ASN A 75 3.20 8.74 -6.81
N SER A 76 3.53 8.53 -8.08
CA SER A 76 4.35 9.44 -8.87
C SER A 76 3.50 10.49 -9.60
N ILE A 77 4.14 11.59 -10.01
CA ILE A 77 3.59 12.57 -10.95
C ILE A 77 3.24 11.92 -12.29
N VAL A 78 2.28 12.49 -13.00
CA VAL A 78 1.73 11.93 -14.25
C VAL A 78 2.31 12.62 -15.49
N LEU A 79 2.31 13.95 -15.47
CA LEU A 79 2.82 14.79 -16.55
C LEU A 79 4.17 15.41 -16.15
N PRO A 80 5.00 15.83 -17.13
CA PRO A 80 6.20 16.61 -16.87
C PRO A 80 5.92 17.87 -16.04
N THR A 81 6.89 18.27 -15.22
CA THR A 81 6.77 19.47 -14.39
C THR A 81 6.77 20.78 -15.18
N THR A 82 7.08 20.71 -16.49
CA THR A 82 7.06 21.83 -17.44
C THR A 82 5.67 22.11 -18.00
N ASP A 83 4.72 21.19 -17.85
CA ASP A 83 3.36 21.34 -18.38
C ASP A 83 2.55 22.35 -17.55
N PRO A 84 1.43 22.89 -18.07
CA PRO A 84 0.56 23.76 -17.29
C PRO A 84 0.13 23.09 -15.98
N VAL A 85 0.24 23.84 -14.88
CA VAL A 85 -0.12 23.39 -13.52
C VAL A 85 -1.52 22.76 -13.47
N SER A 86 -2.50 23.35 -14.16
CA SER A 86 -3.86 22.81 -14.23
C SER A 86 -3.90 21.42 -14.83
N ALA A 87 -3.14 21.17 -15.91
CA ALA A 87 -3.06 19.87 -16.56
C ALA A 87 -2.38 18.83 -15.66
N GLN A 88 -1.29 19.20 -14.97
CA GLN A 88 -0.60 18.32 -14.02
C GLN A 88 -1.54 17.91 -12.87
N ARG A 89 -2.26 18.88 -12.29
CA ARG A 89 -3.23 18.67 -11.22
C ARG A 89 -4.37 17.75 -11.67
N ASP A 90 -4.95 18.03 -12.84
CA ASP A 90 -6.10 17.26 -13.34
C ASP A 90 -5.71 15.82 -13.67
N ALA A 91 -4.49 15.61 -14.20
CA ALA A 91 -3.93 14.27 -14.42
C ALA A 91 -3.70 13.51 -13.10
N LEU A 92 -3.19 14.18 -12.06
CA LEU A 92 -3.05 13.61 -10.72
C LEU A 92 -4.42 13.24 -10.11
N LEU A 93 -5.41 14.12 -10.20
CA LEU A 93 -6.76 13.86 -9.72
C LEU A 93 -7.39 12.64 -10.41
N ALA A 94 -7.24 12.52 -11.73
CA ALA A 94 -7.73 11.37 -12.48
C ALA A 94 -7.08 10.05 -12.01
N LYS A 95 -5.74 10.04 -11.85
CA LYS A 95 -5.00 8.87 -11.35
C LYS A 95 -5.43 8.48 -9.93
N ILE A 96 -5.50 9.45 -9.01
CA ILE A 96 -5.91 9.22 -7.63
C ILE A 96 -7.36 8.74 -7.56
N GLY A 97 -8.26 9.28 -8.38
CA GLY A 97 -9.65 8.83 -8.47
C GLY A 97 -9.76 7.34 -8.81
N GLN A 98 -8.95 6.85 -9.75
CA GLN A 98 -8.90 5.42 -10.10
C GLN A 98 -8.36 4.56 -8.93
N ILE A 99 -7.31 5.02 -8.25
CA ILE A 99 -6.74 4.31 -7.09
C ILE A 99 -7.73 4.27 -5.91
N ILE A 100 -8.48 5.35 -5.67
CA ILE A 100 -9.57 5.37 -4.68
C ILE A 100 -10.66 4.35 -5.05
N GLY A 101 -10.94 4.16 -6.35
CA GLY A 101 -11.82 3.10 -6.83
C GLY A 101 -11.35 1.70 -6.41
N VAL A 102 -10.04 1.42 -6.53
CA VAL A 102 -9.45 0.16 -6.06
C VAL A 102 -9.52 0.03 -4.53
N ALA A 103 -9.24 1.11 -3.80
CA ALA A 103 -9.35 1.13 -2.33
C ALA A 103 -10.80 0.85 -1.88
N HIS A 104 -11.79 1.42 -2.57
CA HIS A 104 -13.21 1.14 -2.31
C HIS A 104 -13.54 -0.34 -2.52
N GLN A 105 -13.13 -0.94 -3.65
CA GLN A 105 -13.32 -2.37 -3.91
C GLN A 105 -12.60 -3.26 -2.88
N SER A 106 -11.54 -2.74 -2.26
CA SER A 106 -10.79 -3.40 -1.19
C SER A 106 -11.42 -3.20 0.20
N GLY A 107 -12.59 -2.55 0.28
CA GLY A 107 -13.34 -2.32 1.53
C GLY A 107 -12.72 -1.27 2.46
N VAL A 108 -11.88 -0.38 1.95
CA VAL A 108 -11.25 0.68 2.73
C VAL A 108 -12.29 1.68 3.24
N ASN A 109 -12.21 2.04 4.52
CA ASN A 109 -13.07 3.05 5.16
C ASN A 109 -12.45 4.45 5.12
N ILE A 110 -11.12 4.53 5.27
CA ILE A 110 -10.37 5.78 5.37
C ILE A 110 -9.20 5.69 4.38
N VAL A 111 -9.10 6.67 3.47
CA VAL A 111 -7.94 6.79 2.57
C VAL A 111 -7.07 7.97 3.01
N CYS A 112 -5.75 7.82 2.86
CA CYS A 112 -4.77 8.87 3.08
C CYS A 112 -3.82 8.96 1.88
N MET A 113 -3.53 10.17 1.43
CA MET A 113 -2.59 10.46 0.35
C MET A 113 -1.27 10.99 0.92
N GLN A 114 -0.19 10.87 0.15
CA GLN A 114 1.09 11.49 0.50
C GLN A 114 1.00 13.02 0.61
N GLU A 115 1.95 13.62 1.31
CA GLU A 115 2.06 15.07 1.41
C GLU A 115 2.17 15.71 0.01
N ALA A 116 1.60 16.91 -0.14
CA ALA A 116 1.68 17.73 -1.36
C ALA A 116 1.21 17.00 -2.65
N TRP A 117 0.40 15.95 -2.53
CA TRP A 117 -0.05 15.13 -3.66
C TRP A 117 -0.79 15.89 -4.77
N SER A 118 -1.35 17.06 -4.46
CA SER A 118 -2.04 17.96 -5.40
C SER A 118 -1.53 19.40 -5.37
N LYS A 119 -0.43 19.68 -4.65
CA LYS A 119 0.18 21.01 -4.66
C LYS A 119 0.99 21.17 -5.94
N SER A 120 0.37 21.73 -6.95
CA SER A 120 1.01 22.26 -8.14
C SER A 120 0.26 23.52 -8.51
#